data_AF-H8IVD1-F1
#
_entry.id   AF-H8IVD1-F1
#
_cell.length_a   1.000
_cell.length_b   1.000
_cell.length_c   1.000
_cell.angle_alpha   90.00
_cell.angle_beta   90.00
_cell.angle_gamma   90.00
#
_symmetry.space_group_name_H-M   'P 1'
#
loop_
_entity.id
_entity.type
_entity.pdbx_description
1 polymer ?
#
loop_
_entity_poly.entity_id
_entity_poly.type
_entity_poly.pdbx_seq_one_letter_code
_entity_poly.pdbx_strand_id
1 'polypeptide(L)'
;MLTMHRVEASLDPPEVFAMLSDQQLQSAPKCRELHREFTAAREGPGSAGTLAIQIAHELGTIDSTSQSRIITAERETLIAQLTVTALHDSPMDGSGVWLTTRSGPVTNPTSAGYHGAIPRTEHGTVADGK
;
A
#
# COMPACT_ATOMS: atom_id res chain seq x y z
N MET A 1 13.05 0.51 -3.43
CA MET A 1 12.53 0.32 -2.06
C MET A 1 11.02 0.46 -2.07
N LEU A 2 10.28 -0.50 -1.54
CA LEU A 2 8.82 -0.39 -1.34
C LEU A 2 8.54 -0.20 0.15
N THR A 3 7.72 0.78 0.48
CA THR A 3 7.23 1.01 1.83
C THR A 3 5.70 1.02 1.83
N MET A 4 5.10 0.58 2.93
CA MET A 4 3.66 0.58 3.13
C MET A 4 3.34 1.01 4.55
N HIS A 5 2.39 1.92 4.69
CA HIS A 5 1.95 2.45 5.96
C HIS A 5 0.43 2.41 6.00
N ARG A 6 -0.10 2.04 7.17
CA ARG A 6 -1.50 2.18 7.53
C ARG A 6 -1.56 3.23 8.62
N VAL A 7 -2.27 4.31 8.36
CA VAL A 7 -2.50 5.38 9.33
C VAL A 7 -3.93 5.25 9.82
N GLU A 8 -4.14 5.17 11.14
CA GLU A 8 -5.46 5.04 11.78
C GLU A 8 -6.20 6.39 11.84
N ALA A 9 -6.22 7.11 10.72
CA ALA A 9 -6.96 8.33 10.52
C ALA A 9 -7.30 8.47 9.03
N SER A 10 -8.42 9.13 8.73
CA SER A 10 -8.76 9.55 7.37
C SER A 10 -7.98 10.81 7.04
N LEU A 11 -7.05 10.70 6.08
CA LEU A 11 -6.20 11.80 5.62
C LEU A 11 -6.58 12.26 4.21
N ASP A 12 -6.40 13.56 3.95
CA ASP A 12 -6.58 14.13 2.62
C ASP A 12 -5.46 13.66 1.67
N PRO A 13 -5.78 12.96 0.56
CA PRO A 13 -4.76 12.40 -0.32
C PRO A 13 -3.81 13.44 -0.97
N PRO A 14 -4.28 14.59 -1.49
CA PRO A 14 -3.41 15.67 -1.94
C PRO A 14 -2.41 16.15 -0.88
N GLU A 15 -2.86 16.41 0.35
CA GLU A 15 -1.98 16.84 1.45
C GLU A 15 -0.93 15.78 1.80
N VAL A 16 -1.34 14.50 1.89
CA VAL A 16 -0.41 13.39 2.12
C VAL A 16 0.64 13.32 1.01
N PHE A 17 0.24 13.44 -0.26
CA PHE A 17 1.20 13.41 -1.37
C PHE A 17 2.16 14.60 -1.36
N ALA A 18 1.69 15.79 -1.00
CA ALA A 18 2.54 16.97 -0.84
C ALA A 18 3.59 16.73 0.26
N MET A 19 3.17 16.24 1.43
CA MET A 19 4.07 15.89 2.54
C MET A 19 5.13 14.86 2.12
N LEU A 20 4.71 13.77 1.46
CA LEU A 20 5.64 12.75 0.95
C LEU A 20 6.63 13.35 -0.04
N SER A 21 6.17 14.22 -0.93
CA SER A 21 7.02 14.86 -1.94
C SER A 21 8.08 15.75 -1.29
N ASP A 22 7.67 16.54 -0.30
CA ASP A 22 8.58 17.42 0.44
C ASP A 22 9.62 16.61 1.22
N GLN A 23 9.21 15.52 1.86
CA GLN A 23 10.13 14.59 2.53
C GLN A 23 11.15 14.00 1.56
N GLN A 24 10.74 13.63 0.33
CA GLN A 24 11.66 13.13 -0.69
C GLN A 24 12.64 14.22 -1.15
N LEU A 25 12.19 15.45 -1.36
CA LEU A 25 13.05 16.57 -1.76
C LEU A 25 14.07 16.96 -0.67
N GLN A 26 13.73 16.72 0.59
CA GLN A 26 14.61 16.97 1.73
C GLN A 26 15.50 15.78 2.09
N SER A 27 15.36 14.64 1.39
CA SER A 27 16.09 13.41 1.72
C SER A 27 17.61 13.50 1.49
N ALA A 28 18.06 14.39 0.62
CA ALA A 28 19.47 14.58 0.28
C ALA A 28 19.77 16.04 -0.07
N PRO A 29 21.01 16.51 0.18
CA PRO A 29 21.44 17.82 -0.30
C PRO A 29 21.45 17.88 -1.83
N LYS A 30 21.25 19.07 -2.39
CA LYS A 30 21.26 19.32 -3.86
C LYS A 30 20.25 18.46 -4.63
N CYS A 31 19.14 18.15 -3.99
CA CYS A 31 17.99 17.53 -4.65
C CYS A 31 17.23 18.57 -5.46
N ARG A 32 16.85 18.22 -6.69
CA ARG A 32 16.03 19.05 -7.58
C ARG A 32 14.83 18.26 -8.06
N GLU A 33 13.65 18.86 -8.00
CA GLU A 33 12.45 18.31 -8.64
C GLU A 33 12.58 18.40 -10.16
N LEU A 34 12.25 17.30 -10.86
CA LEU A 34 12.13 17.26 -12.31
C LEU A 34 10.67 17.22 -12.76
N HIS A 35 9.87 16.44 -12.04
CA HIS A 35 8.47 16.22 -12.38
C HIS A 35 7.66 15.85 -11.14
N ARG A 36 6.43 16.34 -11.06
CA ARG A 36 5.45 15.99 -10.04
C ARG A 36 4.08 15.89 -10.70
N GLU A 37 3.39 14.79 -10.44
CA GLU A 37 2.02 14.55 -10.90
C GLU A 37 1.21 13.91 -9.77
N PHE A 38 -0.03 14.32 -9.62
CA PHE A 38 -0.99 13.70 -8.72
C PHE A 38 -2.35 13.60 -9.39
N THR A 39 -2.94 12.40 -9.38
CA THR A 39 -4.18 12.12 -10.09
C THR A 39 -4.95 10.98 -9.42
N ALA A 40 -6.16 10.73 -9.90
CA ALA A 40 -6.89 9.52 -9.55
C ALA A 40 -6.12 8.29 -10.04
N ALA A 41 -6.16 7.22 -9.25
CA ALA A 41 -5.57 5.95 -9.64
C ALA A 41 -6.13 5.43 -10.98
N ARG A 42 -5.23 5.09 -11.93
CA ARG A 42 -5.63 4.42 -13.18
C ARG A 42 -6.14 2.99 -12.95
N GLU A 43 -5.58 2.31 -11.95
CA GLU A 43 -5.98 0.97 -11.52
C GLU A 43 -6.22 0.93 -10.02
N GLY A 44 -7.34 0.31 -9.60
CA GLY A 44 -7.72 0.18 -8.19
C GLY A 44 -8.21 1.49 -7.56
N PRO A 45 -8.61 1.47 -6.28
CA PRO A 45 -9.14 2.64 -5.57
C PRO A 45 -8.04 3.65 -5.20
N GLY A 46 -8.47 4.87 -4.87
CA GLY A 46 -7.63 5.93 -4.32
C GLY A 46 -6.94 6.80 -5.35
N SER A 47 -5.86 7.45 -4.92
CA SER A 47 -5.07 8.37 -5.72
C SER A 47 -3.67 7.82 -5.99
N ALA A 48 -3.09 8.27 -7.09
CA ALA A 48 -1.72 7.95 -7.49
C ALA A 48 -0.93 9.24 -7.64
N GLY A 49 0.31 9.23 -7.15
CA GLY A 49 1.24 10.34 -7.29
C GLY A 49 2.59 9.86 -7.81
N THR A 50 3.25 10.69 -8.59
CA THR A 50 4.61 10.46 -9.08
C THR A 50 5.44 11.69 -8.80
N LEU A 51 6.61 11.49 -8.20
CA LEU A 51 7.63 12.51 -8.02
C LEU A 51 8.94 11.98 -8.63
N ALA A 52 9.49 12.68 -9.60
CA ALA A 52 10.83 12.44 -10.12
C ALA A 52 11.77 13.57 -9.67
N ILE A 53 12.90 13.19 -9.12
CA ILE A 53 13.94 14.10 -8.60
C ILE A 53 15.30 13.66 -9.11
N GLN A 54 16.22 14.61 -9.10
CA GLN A 54 17.62 14.38 -9.38
C GLN A 54 18.48 14.88 -8.23
N ILE A 55 19.46 14.08 -7.84
CA ILE A 55 20.34 14.34 -6.71
C ILE A 55 21.76 14.43 -7.25
N ALA A 56 22.41 15.58 -7.07
CA ALA A 56 23.82 15.75 -7.39
C ALA A 56 24.68 15.12 -6.27
N HIS A 57 25.18 13.90 -6.49
CA HIS A 57 25.97 13.14 -5.53
C HIS A 57 27.46 13.11 -5.94
N GLU A 58 28.35 12.84 -4.99
CA GLU A 58 29.81 12.79 -5.23
C GLU A 58 30.22 11.69 -6.22
N LEU A 59 29.44 10.61 -6.29
CA LEU A 59 29.64 9.50 -7.21
C LEU A 59 29.00 9.72 -8.60
N GLY A 60 28.35 10.85 -8.80
CA GLY A 60 27.61 11.17 -10.03
C GLY A 60 26.16 11.61 -9.75
N THR A 61 25.44 11.91 -10.82
CA THR A 61 24.03 12.28 -10.73
C THR A 61 23.18 11.03 -10.46
N ILE A 62 22.30 11.10 -9.48
CA ILE A 62 21.34 10.04 -9.16
C ILE A 62 19.95 10.51 -9.59
N ASP A 63 19.27 9.70 -10.40
CA ASP A 63 17.86 9.88 -10.68
C ASP A 63 17.03 9.05 -9.70
N SER A 64 15.96 9.65 -9.19
CA SER A 64 15.06 9.00 -8.23
C SER A 64 13.61 9.26 -8.61
N THR A 65 12.84 8.19 -8.71
CA THR A 65 11.40 8.25 -8.96
C THR A 65 10.67 7.61 -7.79
N SER A 66 9.77 8.38 -7.17
CA SER A 66 8.90 7.93 -6.08
C SER A 66 7.45 7.93 -6.57
N GLN A 67 6.87 6.73 -6.64
CA GLN A 67 5.46 6.52 -6.95
C GLN A 67 4.70 6.24 -5.65
N SER A 68 3.58 6.93 -5.45
CA SER A 68 2.75 6.83 -4.26
C SER A 68 1.34 6.36 -4.61
N ARG A 69 0.77 5.50 -3.76
CA ARG A 69 -0.63 5.08 -3.78
C ARG A 69 -1.25 5.43 -2.44
N ILE A 70 -2.30 6.25 -2.47
CA ILE A 70 -2.96 6.76 -1.27
C ILE A 70 -4.43 6.38 -1.34
N ILE A 71 -4.86 5.53 -0.41
CA ILE A 71 -6.23 5.02 -0.36
C ILE A 71 -6.81 5.41 1.00
N THR A 72 -7.73 6.36 0.98
CA THR A 72 -8.42 6.82 2.19
C THR A 72 -9.77 6.12 2.32
N ALA A 73 -10.00 5.55 3.49
CA ALA A 73 -11.27 4.99 3.96
C ALA A 73 -11.75 5.79 5.19
N GLU A 74 -12.93 5.46 5.73
CA GLU A 74 -13.57 6.25 6.79
C GLU A 74 -12.71 6.48 8.03
N ARG A 75 -11.86 5.51 8.40
CA ARG A 75 -11.07 5.53 9.65
C ARG A 75 -9.58 5.30 9.43
N GLU A 76 -9.15 5.20 8.19
CA GLU A 76 -7.77 4.88 7.88
C GLU A 76 -7.35 5.38 6.51
N THR A 77 -6.05 5.63 6.36
CA THR A 77 -5.40 5.87 5.08
C THR A 77 -4.28 4.87 4.90
N LEU A 78 -4.32 4.14 3.78
CA LEU A 78 -3.24 3.27 3.33
C LEU A 78 -2.35 4.06 2.36
N ILE A 79 -1.04 4.04 2.63
CA ILE A 79 -0.04 4.73 1.84
C ILE A 79 1.00 3.69 1.42
N ALA A 80 1.12 3.42 0.13
CA ALA A 80 2.23 2.65 -0.42
C ALA A 80 3.13 3.57 -1.25
N GLN A 81 4.43 3.50 -1.04
CA GLN A 81 5.41 4.28 -1.81
C GLN A 81 6.50 3.36 -2.35
N LEU A 82 6.67 3.38 -3.68
CA LEU A 82 7.75 2.72 -4.39
C LEU A 82 8.77 3.77 -4.84
N THR A 83 9.97 3.70 -4.28
CA THR A 83 11.09 4.57 -4.67
C THR A 83 12.12 3.77 -5.45
N VAL A 84 12.46 4.24 -6.64
CA VAL A 84 13.46 3.67 -7.54
C VAL A 84 14.58 4.68 -7.71
N THR A 85 15.81 4.28 -7.46
CA THR A 85 16.99 5.14 -7.54
C THR A 85 18.06 4.46 -8.38
N ALA A 86 18.67 5.20 -9.29
CA ALA A 86 19.78 4.73 -10.11
C ALA A 86 20.75 5.87 -10.42
N LEU A 87 22.01 5.54 -10.73
CA LEU A 87 22.90 6.51 -11.36
C LEU A 87 22.33 6.90 -12.73
N HIS A 88 22.46 8.17 -13.09
CA HIS A 88 21.92 8.72 -14.34
C HIS A 88 22.48 8.02 -15.60
N ASP A 89 23.74 7.56 -15.53
CA ASP A 89 24.43 6.83 -16.59
C ASP A 89 24.32 5.30 -16.45
N SER A 90 23.49 4.83 -15.52
CA SER A 90 23.19 3.40 -15.36
C SER A 90 22.46 2.85 -16.59
N PRO A 91 22.74 1.60 -17.01
CA PRO A 91 21.96 0.94 -18.06
C PRO A 91 20.53 0.55 -17.62
N MET A 92 20.17 0.83 -16.37
CA MET A 92 18.83 0.53 -15.85
C MET A 92 17.78 1.47 -16.46
N ASP A 93 16.81 0.90 -17.18
CA ASP A 93 15.59 1.61 -17.54
C ASP A 93 14.55 1.52 -16.42
N GLY A 94 14.37 2.63 -15.70
CA GLY A 94 13.38 2.76 -14.64
C GLY A 94 11.95 3.02 -15.13
N SER A 95 11.74 3.30 -16.41
CA SER A 95 10.42 3.68 -16.96
C SER A 95 9.41 2.52 -16.94
N GLY A 96 9.90 1.28 -16.95
CA GLY A 96 9.09 0.06 -16.86
C GLY A 96 8.73 -0.36 -15.43
N VAL A 97 9.06 0.43 -14.40
CA VAL A 97 8.73 0.10 -13.00
C VAL A 97 7.52 0.90 -12.55
N TRP A 98 6.45 0.21 -12.15
CA TRP A 98 5.21 0.85 -11.71
C TRP A 98 4.62 0.23 -10.44
N LEU A 99 3.87 1.04 -9.69
CA LEU A 99 3.13 0.63 -8.49
C LEU A 99 1.62 0.57 -8.77
N THR A 100 1.04 -0.61 -8.63
CA THR A 100 -0.42 -0.81 -8.62
C THR A 100 -0.87 -1.42 -7.31
N THR A 101 -2.09 -1.10 -6.89
CA THR A 101 -2.73 -1.65 -5.70
C THR A 101 -4.06 -2.27 -6.07
N ARG A 102 -4.31 -3.47 -5.56
CA ARG A 102 -5.56 -4.20 -5.79
C ARG A 102 -6.18 -4.53 -4.44
N SER A 103 -7.49 -4.41 -4.34
CA SER A 103 -8.20 -4.90 -3.16
C SER A 103 -8.04 -6.42 -3.08
N GLY A 104 -7.66 -6.92 -1.90
CA GLY A 104 -7.67 -8.36 -1.63
C GLY A 104 -9.10 -8.90 -1.52
N PRO A 105 -9.27 -10.23 -1.51
CA PRO A 105 -10.56 -10.83 -1.21
C PRO A 105 -11.04 -10.37 0.16
N VAL A 106 -12.27 -9.83 0.23
CA VAL A 106 -12.94 -9.57 1.51
C VAL A 106 -13.25 -10.92 2.13
N THR A 107 -12.43 -11.36 3.08
CA THR A 107 -12.84 -12.44 3.98
C THR A 107 -13.91 -11.85 4.88
N ASN A 108 -15.18 -11.96 4.49
CA ASN A 108 -16.26 -11.84 5.45
C ASN A 108 -16.00 -12.90 6.53
N PRO A 109 -15.79 -12.53 7.80
CA PRO A 109 -15.89 -13.51 8.87
C PRO A 109 -17.38 -13.81 9.04
N THR A 110 -17.93 -14.59 8.12
CA THR A 110 -19.27 -15.14 8.27
C THR A 110 -19.20 -16.11 9.44
N SER A 111 -19.70 -15.61 10.58
CA SER A 111 -20.23 -16.32 11.74
C SER A 111 -19.76 -17.76 11.92
N ALA A 112 -19.02 -17.99 13.00
CA ALA A 112 -18.74 -19.30 13.57
C ALA A 112 -20.01 -20.18 13.64
N GLY A 113 -20.22 -21.02 12.63
CA GLY A 113 -21.15 -22.13 12.67
C GLY A 113 -20.41 -23.36 13.18
N TYR A 114 -20.19 -23.42 14.50
CA TYR A 114 -19.89 -24.69 15.15
C TYR A 114 -21.11 -25.61 14.95
N HIS A 115 -21.16 -26.35 13.85
CA HIS A 115 -21.92 -27.59 13.79
C HIS A 115 -21.12 -28.65 14.55
N GLY A 116 -21.23 -28.59 15.88
CA GLY A 116 -20.88 -29.69 16.74
C GLY A 116 -21.72 -30.89 16.33
N ALA A 117 -21.10 -31.82 15.61
CA ALA A 117 -21.64 -33.15 15.44
C ALA A 117 -21.61 -33.82 16.81
N ILE A 118 -22.77 -33.88 17.48
CA ILE A 118 -22.98 -34.77 18.61
C ILE A 118 -23.49 -36.10 18.03
N PRO A 119 -22.72 -37.20 18.07
CA PRO A 119 -23.27 -38.51 17.75
C PRO A 119 -24.28 -38.88 18.84
N ARG A 120 -25.55 -39.01 18.44
CA ARG A 120 -26.64 -39.48 19.30
C ARG A 120 -26.44 -40.99 19.54
N THR A 121 -25.88 -41.35 20.68
CA THR A 121 -25.95 -42.71 21.23
C THR A 121 -27.40 -43.02 21.56
N GLU A 122 -28.00 -43.96 20.83
CA GLU A 122 -29.25 -44.59 21.20
C GLU A 122 -29.00 -45.44 22.45
N HIS A 123 -29.58 -45.05 23.58
CA HIS A 123 -29.73 -45.92 24.74
C HIS A 123 -31.23 -46.06 25.02
N GLY A 124 -31.79 -47.15 24.50
CA GLY A 124 -33.16 -47.58 24.75
C GLY A 124 -33.34 -48.00 26.21
N THR A 125 -34.39 -47.45 26.80
CA THR A 125 -34.93 -47.62 28.15
C THR A 125 -35.04 -49.06 28.60
N VAL A 126 -34.53 -49.34 29.81
CA VAL A 126 -34.94 -50.47 30.65
C VAL A 126 -36.21 -50.07 31.38
N ALA A 127 -37.29 -50.83 31.22
CA ALA A 127 -38.42 -50.83 32.13
C ALA A 127 -38.65 -52.26 32.59
N ASP A 128 -38.43 -52.50 33.89
CA ASP A 128 -38.83 -53.70 34.62
C ASP A 128 -39.80 -53.26 35.73
N GLY A 129 -40.81 -54.08 36.03
CA GLY A 129 -41.69 -53.86 37.18
C GLY A 129 -43.17 -54.15 36.97
N LYS A 130 -43.49 -55.44 36.98
CA LYS A 130 -44.62 -56.14 37.65
C LYS A 130 -45.94 -55.40 37.91
#